data_AF-A0ABD3ECC7-F1
#
_entry.id   AF-A0ABD3ECC7-F1
#
_cell.length_a   1.000
_cell.length_b   1.000
_cell.length_c   1.000
_cell.angle_alpha   90.00
_cell.angle_beta   90.00
_cell.angle_gamma   90.00
#
_symmetry.space_group_name_H-M   'P 1'
#
loop_
_entity.id
_entity.type
_entity.pdbx_description
1 polymer ?
#
loop_
_entity_poly.entity_id
_entity_poly.type
_entity_poly.pdbx_seq_one_letter_code
_entity_poly.pdbx_strand_id
1 'polypeptide(L)'
;MCEAYVSDIYEYLHNMEMEAKRRPLSDYLEKVQKDINASMRGVLVDWLVEVAEEYKLLSDTLYLTVSYIDRFLSTNVISRKKLQLLGVSSMLIASKYEEISPPHVEDFCYITDNTYTKEEVVKMEADVLKSLKFEIGNPTVKTFLRKFTRIAQENYDIENRPTNQIDNKSPIKQFTRIEKGASSEMELEDQESCVPPVSIAAQDSRDDLLPEKIVQTTRSHNKPPQDHIISLLKISFQLELRKMLV
;
A
#
# COMPACT_ATOMS: atom_id res chain seq x y z
N MET A 1 13.58 -23.35 -0.36
CA MET A 1 13.24 -23.25 -1.79
C MET A 1 14.07 -24.29 -2.54
N CYS A 2 13.50 -25.02 -3.50
CA CYS A 2 14.26 -26.04 -4.24
C CYS A 2 15.34 -25.34 -5.09
N GLU A 3 16.61 -25.70 -4.89
CA GLU A 3 17.79 -24.98 -5.40
C GLU A 3 17.74 -24.80 -6.93
N ALA A 4 17.27 -25.82 -7.65
CA ALA A 4 17.19 -25.85 -9.11
C ALA A 4 16.42 -24.68 -9.74
N TYR A 5 15.41 -24.11 -9.06
CA TYR A 5 14.57 -23.04 -9.61
C TYR A 5 14.88 -21.65 -9.05
N VAL A 6 15.84 -21.51 -8.13
CA VAL A 6 16.11 -20.23 -7.43
C VAL A 6 16.62 -19.13 -8.38
N SER A 7 17.34 -19.53 -9.44
CA SER A 7 17.80 -18.61 -10.49
C SER A 7 16.63 -18.19 -11.38
N ASP A 8 15.96 -19.15 -12.00
CA ASP A 8 14.87 -18.96 -12.95
C ASP A 8 13.73 -18.13 -12.37
N ILE A 9 13.31 -18.43 -11.12
CA ILE A 9 12.27 -17.67 -10.41
C ILE A 9 12.70 -16.22 -10.22
N TYR A 10 13.96 -15.95 -9.92
CA TYR A 10 14.45 -14.60 -9.69
C TYR A 10 14.63 -13.81 -11.00
N GLU A 11 15.16 -14.44 -12.04
CA GLU A 11 15.26 -13.84 -13.36
C GLU A 11 13.86 -13.50 -13.91
N TYR A 12 12.89 -14.42 -13.76
CA TYR A 12 11.48 -14.17 -14.08
C TYR A 12 10.90 -12.98 -13.30
N LEU A 13 11.02 -12.96 -11.97
CA LEU A 13 10.49 -11.89 -11.14
C LEU A 13 11.16 -10.53 -11.42
N HIS A 14 12.47 -10.51 -11.68
CA HIS A 14 13.17 -9.27 -12.02
C HIS A 14 12.80 -8.77 -13.43
N ASN A 15 12.67 -9.67 -14.41
CA ASN A 15 12.19 -9.31 -15.75
C ASN A 15 10.76 -8.76 -15.68
N MET A 16 9.86 -9.37 -14.90
CA MET A 16 8.52 -8.82 -14.64
C MET A 16 8.58 -7.45 -13.98
N GLU A 17 9.41 -7.27 -12.94
CA GLU A 17 9.56 -5.99 -12.26
C GLU A 17 9.95 -4.88 -13.25
N MET A 18 10.81 -5.17 -14.23
CA MET A 18 11.29 -4.24 -15.25
C MET A 18 10.27 -3.93 -16.36
N GLU A 19 9.15 -4.65 -16.46
CA GLU A 19 8.11 -4.37 -17.46
C GLU A 19 7.40 -3.03 -17.20
N ALA A 20 7.50 -2.07 -18.13
CA ALA A 20 6.86 -0.75 -17.98
C ALA A 20 5.34 -0.81 -17.72
N LYS A 21 4.62 -1.81 -18.27
CA LYS A 21 3.18 -2.04 -18.02
C LYS A 21 2.85 -2.50 -16.59
N ARG A 22 3.86 -2.98 -15.84
CA ARG A 22 3.73 -3.44 -14.45
C ARG A 22 4.13 -2.38 -13.43
N ARG A 23 4.74 -1.27 -13.87
CA ARG A 23 5.10 -0.14 -13.00
C ARG A 23 4.02 0.96 -13.08
N PRO A 24 3.81 1.74 -12.00
CA PRO A 24 3.22 3.06 -12.16
C PRO A 24 4.17 3.98 -12.96
N LEU A 25 3.64 5.04 -13.54
CA LEU A 25 4.47 6.15 -14.05
C LEU A 25 5.18 6.82 -12.86
N SER A 26 6.29 7.53 -13.09
CA SER A 26 7.01 8.18 -11.99
C SER A 26 6.32 9.46 -11.49
N ASP A 27 5.45 10.05 -12.31
CA ASP A 27 4.93 11.41 -12.22
C ASP A 27 3.43 11.48 -12.56
N TYR A 28 2.68 10.41 -12.25
CA TYR A 28 1.24 10.35 -12.54
C TYR A 28 0.42 11.35 -11.72
N LEU A 29 0.88 11.72 -10.53
CA LEU A 29 0.19 12.69 -9.68
C LEU A 29 0.23 14.09 -10.30
N GLU A 30 1.30 14.44 -10.99
CA GLU A 30 1.53 15.72 -11.64
C GLU A 30 1.00 15.75 -13.09
N LYS A 31 1.21 14.65 -13.85
CA LYS A 31 0.89 14.60 -15.29
C LYS A 31 -0.48 14.04 -15.63
N VAL A 32 -1.04 13.16 -14.80
CA VAL A 32 -2.32 12.46 -15.07
C VAL A 32 -3.41 12.97 -14.15
N GLN A 33 -3.16 13.04 -12.84
CA GLN A 33 -4.15 13.50 -11.88
C GLN A 33 -4.29 15.04 -11.90
N LYS A 34 -5.52 15.49 -11.66
CA LYS A 34 -5.88 16.93 -11.57
C LYS A 34 -6.44 17.34 -10.21
N ASP A 35 -6.91 16.35 -9.45
CA ASP A 35 -7.70 16.52 -8.22
C ASP A 35 -7.12 15.71 -7.04
N ILE A 36 -6.06 14.93 -7.28
CA ILE A 36 -5.36 14.09 -6.32
C ILE A 36 -3.92 14.57 -6.24
N ASN A 37 -3.37 14.67 -5.03
CA ASN A 37 -1.96 14.99 -4.79
C ASN A 37 -1.28 13.91 -3.93
N ALA A 38 0.04 13.98 -3.76
CA ALA A 38 0.81 13.02 -2.98
C ALA A 38 0.36 12.92 -1.52
N SER A 39 -0.12 14.02 -0.92
CA SER A 39 -0.60 14.06 0.47
C SER A 39 -1.90 13.27 0.64
N MET A 40 -2.87 13.43 -0.27
CA MET A 40 -4.10 12.64 -0.29
C MET A 40 -3.84 11.15 -0.52
N ARG A 41 -2.86 10.81 -1.36
CA ARG A 41 -2.39 9.42 -1.51
C ARG A 41 -1.78 8.91 -0.20
N GLY A 42 -0.97 9.71 0.48
CA GLY A 42 -0.40 9.38 1.79
C GLY A 42 -1.48 9.01 2.80
N VAL A 43 -2.48 9.88 3.00
CA VAL A 43 -3.62 9.64 3.91
C VAL A 43 -4.45 8.42 3.51
N LEU A 44 -4.63 8.15 2.20
CA LEU A 44 -5.27 6.91 1.76
C LEU A 44 -4.46 5.68 2.17
N VAL A 45 -3.15 5.67 1.91
CA VAL A 45 -2.29 4.52 2.19
C VAL A 45 -2.16 4.28 3.70
N ASP A 46 -2.04 5.35 4.50
CA ASP A 46 -2.02 5.31 5.96
C ASP A 46 -3.28 4.65 6.54
N TRP A 47 -4.47 5.13 6.14
CA TRP A 47 -5.74 4.49 6.51
C TRP A 47 -5.87 3.05 6.01
N LEU A 48 -5.32 2.71 4.84
CA LEU A 48 -5.30 1.33 4.36
C LEU A 48 -4.36 0.43 5.19
N VAL A 49 -3.35 0.95 5.90
CA VAL A 49 -2.61 0.19 6.92
C VAL A 49 -3.56 -0.17 8.06
N GLU A 50 -4.30 0.80 8.60
CA GLU A 50 -5.27 0.57 9.68
C GLU A 50 -6.34 -0.47 9.29
N VAL A 51 -6.88 -0.39 8.06
CA VAL A 51 -7.85 -1.37 7.53
C VAL A 51 -7.23 -2.77 7.38
N ALA A 52 -5.97 -2.85 6.94
CA ALA A 52 -5.27 -4.13 6.82
C ALA A 52 -5.02 -4.77 8.20
N GLU A 53 -4.74 -3.98 9.23
CA GLU A 53 -4.61 -4.46 10.61
C GLU A 53 -5.96 -4.94 11.20
N GLU A 54 -7.03 -4.16 11.03
CA GLU A 54 -8.38 -4.51 11.51
C GLU A 54 -8.89 -5.84 10.90
N TYR A 55 -8.63 -6.06 9.61
CA TYR A 55 -8.95 -7.31 8.91
C TYR A 55 -7.84 -8.37 8.94
N LYS A 56 -6.71 -8.08 9.61
CA LYS A 56 -5.57 -9.00 9.78
C LYS A 56 -5.01 -9.55 8.46
N LEU A 57 -5.02 -8.71 7.44
CA LEU A 57 -4.53 -9.03 6.11
C LEU A 57 -3.00 -9.22 6.11
N LEU A 58 -2.51 -10.03 5.18
CA LEU A 58 -1.08 -10.18 4.93
C LEU A 58 -0.50 -8.87 4.43
N SER A 59 0.75 -8.57 4.82
CA SER A 59 1.46 -7.41 4.26
C SER A 59 1.67 -7.52 2.74
N ASP A 60 1.70 -8.73 2.17
CA ASP A 60 1.73 -8.92 0.72
C ASP A 60 0.46 -8.37 0.05
N THR A 61 -0.72 -8.57 0.66
CA THR A 61 -2.02 -7.97 0.27
C THR A 61 -1.99 -6.44 0.27
N LEU A 62 -1.39 -5.82 1.30
CA LEU A 62 -1.24 -4.36 1.36
C LEU A 62 -0.31 -3.83 0.26
N TYR A 63 0.84 -4.47 0.03
CA TYR A 63 1.75 -4.07 -1.06
C TYR A 63 1.10 -4.19 -2.45
N LEU A 64 0.32 -5.25 -2.70
CA LEU A 64 -0.46 -5.39 -3.93
C LEU A 64 -1.53 -4.30 -4.05
N THR A 65 -2.23 -3.98 -2.95
CA THR A 65 -3.22 -2.89 -2.90
C THR A 65 -2.63 -1.56 -3.36
N VAL A 66 -1.47 -1.16 -2.80
CA VAL A 66 -0.78 0.08 -3.17
C VAL A 66 -0.33 0.05 -4.64
N SER A 67 0.21 -1.08 -5.12
CA SER A 67 0.59 -1.27 -6.52
C SER A 67 -0.59 -1.10 -7.48
N TYR A 68 -1.78 -1.61 -7.14
CA TYR A 68 -2.98 -1.46 -7.95
C TYR A 68 -3.48 0.00 -7.99
N ILE A 69 -3.47 0.69 -6.85
CA ILE A 69 -3.84 2.11 -6.75
C ILE A 69 -2.93 2.95 -7.66
N ASP A 70 -1.61 2.81 -7.53
CA ASP A 70 -0.64 3.64 -8.25
C ASP A 70 -0.68 3.39 -9.76
N ARG A 71 -0.81 2.12 -10.17
CA ARG A 71 -0.96 1.74 -11.58
C ARG A 71 -2.30 2.20 -12.17
N PHE A 72 -3.38 2.20 -11.38
CA PHE A 72 -4.66 2.74 -11.83
C PHE A 72 -4.61 4.27 -12.00
N LEU A 73 -4.04 4.99 -11.03
CA LEU A 73 -3.83 6.44 -11.09
C LEU A 73 -2.84 6.85 -12.18
N SER A 74 -1.98 5.95 -12.63
CA SER A 74 -1.10 6.16 -13.79
C SER A 74 -1.83 6.21 -15.14
N THR A 75 -3.06 5.68 -15.23
CA THR A 75 -3.79 5.60 -16.51
C THR A 75 -5.21 6.18 -16.47
N ASN A 76 -5.77 6.45 -15.29
CA ASN A 76 -7.14 6.93 -15.14
C ASN A 76 -7.19 8.16 -14.23
N VAL A 77 -7.80 9.23 -14.69
CA VAL A 77 -8.07 10.41 -13.85
C VAL A 77 -9.24 10.11 -12.93
N ILE A 78 -9.07 10.32 -11.63
CA ILE A 78 -10.12 10.12 -10.62
C ILE A 78 -10.34 11.40 -9.81
N SER A 79 -11.54 11.59 -9.27
CA SER A 79 -11.82 12.69 -8.32
C SER A 79 -11.56 12.25 -6.88
N ARG A 80 -11.17 13.20 -6.02
CA ARG A 80 -10.83 12.95 -4.61
C ARG A 80 -11.94 12.23 -3.83
N LYS A 81 -13.21 12.48 -4.19
CA LYS A 81 -14.41 11.83 -3.64
C LYS A 81 -14.49 10.31 -3.90
N LYS A 82 -13.75 9.80 -4.90
CA LYS A 82 -13.69 8.37 -5.25
C LYS A 82 -12.34 7.73 -4.90
N LEU A 83 -11.42 8.47 -4.27
CA LEU A 83 -10.10 7.96 -3.90
C LEU A 83 -10.20 6.84 -2.85
N GLN A 84 -11.08 6.98 -1.85
CA GLN A 84 -11.34 5.91 -0.87
C GLN A 84 -11.99 4.68 -1.52
N LEU A 85 -12.96 4.88 -2.42
CA LEU A 85 -13.58 3.80 -3.21
C LEU A 85 -12.55 3.02 -4.02
N LEU A 86 -11.61 3.71 -4.69
CA LEU A 86 -10.48 3.08 -5.39
C LEU A 86 -9.60 2.26 -4.42
N GLY A 87 -9.30 2.81 -3.24
CA GLY A 87 -8.52 2.13 -2.22
C GLY A 87 -9.14 0.81 -1.76
N VAL A 88 -10.39 0.83 -1.28
CA VAL A 88 -11.06 -0.38 -0.80
C VAL A 88 -11.33 -1.40 -1.91
N SER A 89 -11.60 -0.95 -3.14
CA SER A 89 -11.80 -1.85 -4.28
C SER A 89 -10.47 -2.51 -4.71
N SER A 90 -9.36 -1.77 -4.63
CA SER A 90 -8.02 -2.32 -4.86
C SER A 90 -7.64 -3.33 -3.78
N MET A 91 -8.00 -3.06 -2.53
CA MET A 91 -7.78 -3.99 -1.42
C MET A 91 -8.64 -5.25 -1.54
N LEU A 92 -9.91 -5.13 -1.93
CA LEU A 92 -10.78 -6.27 -2.22
C LEU A 92 -10.21 -7.19 -3.31
N ILE A 93 -9.62 -6.62 -4.37
CA ILE A 93 -8.91 -7.41 -5.40
C ILE A 93 -7.68 -8.10 -4.81
N ALA A 94 -6.86 -7.37 -4.06
CA ALA A 94 -5.63 -7.92 -3.46
C ALA A 94 -5.94 -9.04 -2.46
N SER A 95 -6.94 -8.86 -1.59
CA SER A 95 -7.36 -9.87 -0.62
C SER A 95 -7.82 -11.14 -1.33
N LYS A 96 -8.65 -11.03 -2.38
CA LYS A 96 -9.11 -12.19 -3.15
C LYS A 96 -7.99 -12.90 -3.94
N TYR A 97 -6.83 -12.27 -4.11
CA TYR A 97 -5.67 -12.85 -4.78
C TYR A 97 -4.72 -13.56 -3.81
N GLU A 98 -4.46 -12.97 -2.63
CA GLU A 98 -3.41 -13.41 -1.71
C GLU A 98 -3.93 -14.13 -0.45
N GLU A 99 -5.16 -13.83 0.02
CA GLU A 99 -5.70 -14.39 1.26
C GLU A 99 -6.38 -15.76 1.06
N ILE A 100 -6.21 -16.65 2.03
CA ILE A 100 -6.93 -17.94 2.08
C ILE A 100 -8.44 -17.73 2.30
N SER A 101 -8.81 -16.69 3.05
CA SER A 101 -10.19 -16.33 3.40
C SER A 101 -10.35 -14.81 3.35
N PRO A 102 -10.52 -14.22 2.15
CA PRO A 102 -10.65 -12.77 2.00
C PRO A 102 -11.92 -12.22 2.68
N PRO A 103 -11.92 -10.94 3.13
CA PRO A 103 -13.15 -10.25 3.53
C PRO A 103 -14.14 -10.15 2.38
N HIS A 104 -15.43 -10.08 2.70
CA HIS A 104 -16.49 -9.94 1.71
C HIS A 104 -16.63 -8.47 1.28
N VAL A 105 -17.30 -8.21 0.16
CA VAL A 105 -17.53 -6.82 -0.30
C VAL A 105 -18.38 -6.02 0.69
N GLU A 106 -19.25 -6.68 1.44
CA GLU A 106 -20.03 -6.13 2.55
C GLU A 106 -19.15 -5.60 3.68
N ASP A 107 -18.01 -6.26 3.99
CA ASP A 107 -17.06 -5.78 4.99
C ASP A 107 -16.42 -4.45 4.53
N PHE A 108 -15.97 -4.38 3.28
CA PHE A 108 -15.43 -3.15 2.69
C PHE A 108 -16.47 -2.01 2.59
N CYS A 109 -17.74 -2.31 2.37
CA CYS A 109 -18.82 -1.34 2.49
C CYS A 109 -18.93 -0.83 3.95
N TYR A 110 -18.94 -1.74 4.93
CA TYR A 110 -19.08 -1.40 6.34
C TYR A 110 -17.93 -0.54 6.90
N ILE A 111 -16.66 -0.82 6.54
CA ILE A 111 -15.51 0.00 7.02
C ILE A 111 -15.43 1.39 6.37
N THR A 112 -16.06 1.59 5.20
CA THR A 112 -16.29 2.92 4.62
C THR A 112 -17.53 3.62 5.19
N ASP A 113 -18.06 3.16 6.33
CA ASP A 113 -19.30 3.64 6.95
C ASP A 113 -20.55 3.52 6.05
N ASN A 114 -20.53 2.58 5.09
CA ASN A 114 -21.50 2.46 4.01
C ASN A 114 -21.59 3.72 3.12
N THR A 115 -20.51 4.50 3.03
CA THR A 115 -20.37 5.63 2.08
C THR A 115 -20.54 5.18 0.63
N TYR A 116 -20.20 3.92 0.33
CA TYR A 116 -20.32 3.31 -0.98
C TYR A 116 -21.20 2.07 -0.91
N THR A 117 -22.00 1.84 -1.96
CA THR A 117 -22.80 0.61 -2.07
C THR A 117 -21.96 -0.54 -2.61
N LYS A 118 -22.44 -1.78 -2.40
CA LYS A 118 -21.83 -3.00 -2.95
C LYS A 118 -21.64 -2.91 -4.47
N GLU A 119 -22.62 -2.34 -5.17
CA GLU A 119 -22.61 -2.16 -6.62
C GLU A 119 -21.51 -1.18 -7.06
N GLU A 120 -21.25 -0.13 -6.27
CA GLU A 120 -20.17 0.83 -6.55
C GLU A 120 -18.79 0.20 -6.34
N VAL A 121 -18.60 -0.58 -5.27
CA VAL A 121 -17.35 -1.31 -4.99
C VAL A 121 -17.08 -2.37 -6.06
N VAL A 122 -18.07 -3.19 -6.42
CA VAL A 122 -17.94 -4.20 -7.49
C VAL A 122 -17.68 -3.54 -8.86
N LYS A 123 -18.30 -2.39 -9.13
CA LYS A 123 -18.04 -1.64 -10.36
C LYS A 123 -16.62 -1.09 -10.41
N MET A 124 -16.15 -0.47 -9.33
CA MET A 124 -14.79 0.04 -9.23
C MET A 124 -13.76 -1.09 -9.34
N GLU A 125 -14.00 -2.24 -8.70
CA GLU A 125 -13.19 -3.45 -8.90
C GLU A 125 -13.08 -3.83 -10.38
N ALA A 126 -14.22 -3.91 -11.08
CA ALA A 126 -14.23 -4.25 -12.50
C ALA A 126 -13.47 -3.23 -13.37
N ASP A 127 -13.52 -1.94 -13.02
CA ASP A 127 -12.81 -0.88 -13.73
C ASP A 127 -11.29 -0.90 -13.43
N VAL A 128 -10.88 -1.21 -12.19
CA VAL A 128 -9.48 -1.46 -11.81
C VAL A 128 -8.92 -2.67 -12.58
N LEU A 129 -9.60 -3.82 -12.55
CA LEU A 129 -9.15 -5.03 -13.25
C LEU A 129 -8.99 -4.82 -14.76
N LYS A 130 -9.93 -4.12 -15.41
CA LYS A 130 -9.82 -3.74 -16.83
C LYS A 130 -8.61 -2.83 -17.07
N SER A 131 -8.41 -1.81 -16.23
CA SER A 131 -7.28 -0.88 -16.36
C SER A 131 -5.93 -1.58 -16.22
N LEU A 132 -5.81 -2.49 -15.26
CA LEU A 132 -4.61 -3.29 -15.03
C LEU A 132 -4.46 -4.42 -16.06
N LYS A 133 -5.43 -4.59 -16.99
CA LYS A 133 -5.49 -5.69 -17.98
C LYS A 133 -5.37 -7.08 -17.33
N PHE A 134 -5.90 -7.23 -16.12
CA PHE A 134 -5.77 -8.42 -15.26
C PHE A 134 -4.32 -8.82 -14.89
N GLU A 135 -3.33 -7.96 -15.12
CA GLU A 135 -1.94 -8.16 -14.72
C GLU A 135 -1.77 -7.81 -13.22
N ILE A 136 -2.25 -8.70 -12.35
CA ILE A 136 -2.34 -8.48 -10.89
C ILE A 136 -1.15 -9.05 -10.10
N GLY A 137 -0.59 -10.20 -10.51
CA GLY A 137 0.50 -10.88 -9.81
C GLY A 137 1.89 -10.26 -9.98
N ASN A 138 2.06 -8.96 -9.70
CA ASN A 138 3.34 -8.28 -9.80
C ASN A 138 4.25 -8.59 -8.58
N PRO A 139 5.57 -8.74 -8.78
CA PRO A 139 6.51 -8.80 -7.66
C PRO A 139 6.46 -7.50 -6.83
N THR A 140 6.56 -7.62 -5.52
CA THR A 140 6.57 -6.48 -4.59
C THR A 140 7.95 -6.31 -3.98
N VAL A 141 8.20 -5.17 -3.33
CA VAL A 141 9.46 -4.91 -2.60
C VAL A 141 9.76 -6.03 -1.59
N LYS A 142 8.72 -6.57 -0.93
CA LYS A 142 8.83 -7.68 0.02
C LYS A 142 9.26 -9.00 -0.63
N THR A 143 8.95 -9.23 -1.91
CA THR A 143 9.43 -10.39 -2.68
C THR A 143 10.96 -10.39 -2.78
N PHE A 144 11.55 -9.25 -3.13
CA PHE A 144 13.01 -9.09 -3.27
C PHE A 144 13.72 -9.02 -1.92
N LEU A 145 13.19 -8.24 -0.97
CA LEU A 145 13.75 -8.12 0.38
C LEU A 145 13.91 -9.49 1.06
N ARG A 146 12.89 -10.36 0.97
CA ARG A 146 12.93 -11.73 1.51
C ARG A 146 14.09 -12.56 0.94
N LYS A 147 14.46 -12.36 -0.34
CA LYS A 147 15.61 -13.03 -0.95
C LYS A 147 16.93 -12.44 -0.46
N PHE A 148 17.06 -11.12 -0.41
CA PHE A 148 18.29 -10.45 0.02
C PHE A 148 18.61 -10.71 1.50
N THR A 149 17.62 -10.62 2.40
CA THR A 149 17.82 -10.91 3.83
C THR A 149 18.29 -12.35 4.06
N ARG A 150 17.73 -13.32 3.32
CA ARG A 150 18.17 -14.72 3.41
C ARG A 150 19.63 -14.91 2.97
N ILE A 151 20.03 -14.29 1.85
CA ILE A 151 21.42 -14.35 1.37
C ILE A 151 22.38 -13.72 2.39
N ALA A 152 22.00 -12.59 2.99
CA ALA A 152 22.81 -11.93 4.01
C ALA A 152 23.00 -12.81 5.27
N GLN A 153 21.94 -13.51 5.71
CA GLN A 153 22.02 -14.47 6.83
C GLN A 153 22.91 -15.67 6.49
N GLU A 154 22.73 -16.27 5.31
CA GLU A 154 23.54 -17.42 4.87
C GLU A 154 25.04 -17.08 4.79
N ASN A 155 25.41 -15.84 4.43
CA ASN A 155 26.80 -15.39 4.46
C ASN A 155 27.36 -15.26 5.89
N TYR A 156 26.59 -14.67 6.82
CA TYR A 156 27.00 -14.50 8.22
C TYR A 156 27.24 -15.85 8.92
N ASP A 157 26.41 -16.85 8.63
CA ASP A 157 26.55 -18.23 9.17
C ASP A 157 27.73 -19.00 8.56
N ILE A 158 28.29 -18.55 7.43
CA ILE A 158 29.50 -19.11 6.81
C ILE A 158 30.75 -18.47 7.44
N GLU A 159 30.77 -17.15 7.60
CA GLU A 159 31.91 -16.42 8.19
C GLU A 159 32.14 -16.76 9.67
N ASN A 160 31.08 -17.05 10.42
CA ASN A 160 31.14 -17.40 11.84
C ASN A 160 31.26 -18.93 12.12
N ARG A 161 31.36 -19.77 11.07
CA ARG A 161 31.48 -21.22 11.26
C ARG A 161 32.94 -21.57 11.61
N PRO A 162 33.22 -22.31 12.71
CA PRO A 162 34.58 -22.75 13.01
C PRO A 162 35.10 -23.64 11.88
N THR A 163 36.17 -23.20 11.22
CA THR A 163 36.72 -23.82 10.00
C THR A 163 37.29 -25.21 10.27
N ASN A 164 36.48 -26.24 10.05
CA ASN A 164 36.91 -27.60 9.81
C ASN A 164 36.05 -28.18 8.67
N GLN A 165 36.72 -28.58 7.57
CA GLN A 165 36.15 -29.05 6.30
C GLN A 165 35.51 -27.95 5.42
N ILE A 166 36.33 -27.42 4.49
CA ILE A 166 35.88 -26.59 3.37
C ILE A 166 35.60 -27.51 2.18
N ASP A 167 34.33 -27.80 1.90
CA ASP A 167 33.92 -28.40 0.64
C ASP A 167 33.81 -27.32 -0.44
N ASN A 168 34.60 -27.46 -1.51
CA ASN A 168 34.74 -26.47 -2.59
C ASN A 168 33.54 -26.43 -3.56
N LYS A 169 32.36 -26.06 -3.07
CA LYS A 169 31.14 -25.84 -3.89
C LYS A 169 30.35 -24.60 -3.45
N SER A 170 30.98 -23.43 -3.45
CA SER A 170 30.30 -22.16 -3.14
C SER A 170 29.62 -21.55 -4.39
N PRO A 171 28.30 -21.26 -4.40
CA PRO A 171 27.59 -20.68 -5.55
C PRO A 171 27.97 -19.24 -5.93
N ILE A 172 28.80 -18.58 -5.10
CA ILE A 172 28.95 -17.11 -5.06
C ILE A 172 29.59 -16.50 -6.33
N LYS A 173 30.28 -17.30 -7.16
CA LYS A 173 31.00 -16.77 -8.35
C LYS A 173 30.10 -16.33 -9.53
N GLN A 174 28.79 -16.54 -9.49
CA GLN A 174 27.90 -16.16 -10.60
C GLN A 174 27.35 -14.73 -10.54
N PHE A 175 27.19 -14.11 -9.36
CA PHE A 175 26.53 -12.81 -9.24
C PHE A 175 27.44 -11.59 -9.53
N THR A 176 28.75 -11.69 -9.35
CA THR A 176 29.70 -10.57 -9.52
C THR A 176 29.95 -10.13 -10.98
N ARG A 177 29.22 -10.69 -11.94
CA ARG A 177 29.37 -10.37 -13.38
C ARG A 177 28.44 -9.25 -13.87
N ILE A 178 27.35 -8.95 -13.18
CA ILE A 178 26.31 -8.04 -13.68
C ILE A 178 26.62 -6.57 -13.35
N GLU A 179 27.16 -6.27 -12.17
CA GLU A 179 27.36 -4.88 -11.71
C GLU A 179 28.51 -4.11 -12.39
N LYS A 180 29.41 -4.79 -13.12
CA LYS A 180 30.56 -4.13 -13.78
C LYS A 180 30.21 -3.41 -15.11
N GLY A 181 28.92 -3.28 -15.44
CA GLY A 181 28.46 -2.75 -16.72
C GLY A 181 28.03 -1.27 -16.73
N ALA A 182 27.83 -0.63 -15.57
CA ALA A 182 27.19 0.69 -15.51
C ALA A 182 27.77 1.60 -14.42
N SER A 183 28.88 2.28 -14.71
CA SER A 183 29.40 3.39 -13.89
C SER A 183 30.17 4.41 -14.72
N SER A 184 29.54 5.57 -14.93
CA SER A 184 30.13 6.87 -15.26
C SER A 184 29.05 7.91 -14.94
N GLU A 185 29.07 8.46 -13.72
CA GLU A 185 29.52 9.83 -13.44
C GLU A 185 28.62 10.94 -14.02
N MET A 186 27.93 11.67 -13.14
CA MET A 186 28.01 13.13 -13.06
C MET A 186 27.52 13.61 -11.67
N GLU A 187 28.05 14.74 -11.20
CA GLU A 187 28.08 15.14 -9.78
C GLU A 187 26.92 16.05 -9.29
N LEU A 188 27.02 16.37 -8.00
CA LEU A 188 26.14 17.16 -7.14
C LEU A 188 25.99 18.65 -7.55
N GLU A 189 24.94 19.29 -7.05
CA GLU A 189 25.02 20.67 -6.56
C GLU A 189 24.11 20.84 -5.31
N ASP A 190 24.66 21.44 -4.25
CA ASP A 190 23.99 21.69 -2.96
C ASP A 190 23.15 22.97 -2.97
N GLN A 191 22.12 23.06 -2.10
CA GLN A 191 21.92 24.27 -1.29
C GLN A 191 21.04 24.10 -0.04
N GLU A 192 21.40 24.84 1.01
CA GLU A 192 20.90 24.75 2.38
C GLU A 192 19.66 25.60 2.70
N SER A 193 19.05 25.30 3.86
CA SER A 193 18.28 26.21 4.75
C SER A 193 16.87 26.62 4.26
N CYS A 194 15.84 26.73 5.09
CA CYS A 194 15.78 27.36 6.41
C CYS A 194 14.62 26.80 7.27
N VAL A 195 14.84 26.70 8.59
CA VAL A 195 13.78 26.54 9.60
C VAL A 195 13.74 27.79 10.48
N PRO A 196 12.57 28.43 10.68
CA PRO A 196 12.33 29.33 11.81
C PRO A 196 11.36 28.70 12.84
N PRO A 197 11.46 29.02 14.15
CA PRO A 197 10.72 28.29 15.19
C PRO A 197 9.73 29.13 16.03
N VAL A 198 8.91 28.42 16.83
CA VAL A 198 8.16 28.87 18.04
C VAL A 198 7.00 29.88 17.87
N SER A 199 5.77 29.49 18.26
CA SER A 199 5.08 30.04 19.46
C SER A 199 3.65 29.52 19.68
N ILE A 200 3.29 29.38 20.95
CA ILE A 200 1.97 28.98 21.46
C ILE A 200 1.21 30.24 21.93
N ALA A 201 -0.09 30.31 21.65
CA ALA A 201 -1.03 31.17 22.37
C ALA A 201 -2.38 30.45 22.52
N ALA A 202 -3.08 30.72 23.62
CA ALA A 202 -4.34 30.06 24.00
C ALA A 202 -5.50 31.06 24.12
N GLN A 203 -6.70 30.57 24.51
CA GLN A 203 -7.87 31.33 24.99
C GLN A 203 -8.70 32.07 23.88
N ASP A 204 -10.04 32.18 23.92
CA ASP A 204 -11.06 31.59 24.82
C ASP A 204 -12.49 31.60 24.22
N SER A 205 -13.37 30.76 24.78
CA SER A 205 -14.79 31.03 25.11
C SER A 205 -15.96 31.11 24.09
N ARG A 206 -17.07 30.47 24.52
CA ARG A 206 -18.54 30.71 24.29
C ARG A 206 -19.32 29.85 23.28
N ASP A 207 -19.91 28.79 23.82
CA ASP A 207 -21.38 28.56 23.97
C ASP A 207 -22.35 28.99 22.85
N ASP A 208 -23.15 28.04 22.36
CA ASP A 208 -24.62 28.09 22.54
C ASP A 208 -25.31 26.72 22.35
N LEU A 209 -26.50 26.54 22.94
CA LEU A 209 -27.16 25.23 23.19
C LEU A 209 -28.45 24.98 22.38
N LEU A 210 -28.51 23.83 21.67
CA LEU A 210 -29.66 22.86 21.57
C LEU A 210 -31.07 23.37 21.12
N PRO A 211 -32.15 22.54 20.94
CA PRO A 211 -32.32 21.09 21.20
C PRO A 211 -33.02 20.19 20.12
N GLU A 212 -32.77 18.87 20.29
CA GLU A 212 -33.55 17.63 20.03
C GLU A 212 -34.87 17.57 19.19
N LYS A 213 -35.06 16.48 18.39
CA LYS A 213 -36.14 15.42 18.44
C LYS A 213 -36.41 14.69 17.08
N ILE A 214 -36.81 13.40 16.97
CA ILE A 214 -36.88 12.25 17.93
C ILE A 214 -36.86 10.84 17.23
N VAL A 215 -36.40 9.82 17.97
CA VAL A 215 -36.60 8.33 17.95
C VAL A 215 -37.55 7.64 16.93
N GLN A 216 -37.10 6.52 16.31
CA GLN A 216 -37.73 5.17 16.41
C GLN A 216 -36.85 4.01 15.88
N THR A 217 -37.21 2.75 16.21
CA THR A 217 -36.29 1.61 16.48
C THR A 217 -36.47 0.39 15.56
N THR A 218 -35.49 -0.53 15.57
CA THR A 218 -35.47 -1.99 15.22
C THR A 218 -34.58 -2.35 14.00
N ARG A 219 -33.83 -3.47 13.93
CA ARG A 219 -33.63 -4.62 14.87
C ARG A 219 -32.23 -5.28 14.67
N SER A 220 -31.61 -5.67 15.79
CA SER A 220 -30.41 -6.53 15.98
C SER A 220 -29.86 -7.38 14.82
N HIS A 221 -28.54 -7.27 14.59
CA HIS A 221 -27.62 -8.41 14.45
C HIS A 221 -26.40 -8.17 15.36
N ASN A 222 -26.09 -9.11 16.26
CA ASN A 222 -24.97 -8.96 17.22
C ASN A 222 -23.62 -9.24 16.54
N LYS A 223 -22.74 -8.22 16.49
CA LYS A 223 -21.29 -8.37 16.33
C LYS A 223 -20.62 -7.56 17.46
N PRO A 224 -19.76 -8.15 18.30
CA PRO A 224 -19.12 -7.42 19.41
C PRO A 224 -17.79 -6.76 18.95
N PRO A 225 -17.06 -6.09 19.85
CA PRO A 225 -16.98 -4.63 19.95
C PRO A 225 -15.98 -3.99 18.95
N GLN A 226 -16.17 -4.19 17.63
CA GLN A 226 -15.36 -3.49 16.61
C GLN A 226 -15.78 -2.01 16.40
N ASP A 227 -16.99 -1.63 16.84
CA ASP A 227 -17.57 -0.29 16.59
C ASP A 227 -16.70 0.87 17.07
N HIS A 228 -15.97 0.69 18.18
CA HIS A 228 -15.13 1.75 18.75
C HIS A 228 -13.85 1.99 17.96
N ILE A 229 -13.19 0.92 17.50
CA ILE A 229 -11.97 1.03 16.67
C ILE A 229 -12.36 1.64 15.33
N ILE A 230 -13.38 1.09 14.68
CA ILE A 230 -13.90 1.58 13.40
C ILE A 230 -14.35 3.05 13.48
N SER A 231 -14.93 3.49 14.61
CA SER A 231 -15.23 4.90 14.86
C SER A 231 -13.97 5.78 14.96
N LEU A 232 -12.89 5.28 15.58
CA LEU A 232 -11.61 5.99 15.66
C LEU A 232 -10.90 6.06 14.31
N LEU A 233 -10.89 4.98 13.50
CA LEU A 233 -10.33 4.99 12.14
C LEU A 233 -11.07 5.99 11.23
N LYS A 234 -12.42 6.06 11.35
CA LYS A 234 -13.25 7.07 10.66
C LYS A 234 -12.86 8.49 11.06
N ILE A 235 -12.70 8.74 12.36
CA ILE A 235 -12.30 10.05 12.88
C ILE A 235 -10.90 10.43 12.39
N SER A 236 -9.95 9.48 12.39
CA SER A 236 -8.58 9.65 11.87
C SER A 236 -8.60 10.10 10.41
N PHE A 237 -9.13 9.28 9.51
CA PHE A 237 -9.16 9.56 8.07
C PHE A 237 -9.94 10.82 7.70
N GLN A 238 -11.09 11.08 8.34
CA GLN A 238 -11.88 12.28 8.08
C GLN A 238 -11.24 13.55 8.65
N LEU A 239 -10.55 13.51 9.80
CA LEU A 239 -9.78 14.65 10.28
C LEU A 239 -8.59 14.94 9.37
N GLU A 240 -7.82 13.92 8.97
CA GLU A 240 -6.63 14.11 8.13
C GLU A 240 -6.99 14.59 6.72
N LEU A 241 -8.02 14.03 6.08
CA LEU A 241 -8.52 14.58 4.81
C LEU A 241 -9.07 15.99 4.98
N ARG A 242 -9.81 16.30 6.07
CA ARG A 242 -10.40 17.64 6.26
C ARG A 242 -9.36 18.70 6.57
N LYS A 243 -8.23 18.36 7.22
CA LYS A 243 -7.04 19.21 7.36
C LYS A 243 -6.34 19.49 6.02
N MET A 244 -6.46 18.61 5.03
CA MET A 244 -5.87 18.75 3.69
C MET A 244 -6.81 19.38 2.64
N LEU A 245 -8.02 19.77 3.05
CA LEU A 245 -9.07 20.33 2.18
C LEU A 245 -9.43 21.79 2.53
N VAL A 246 -8.70 22.40 3.46
CA VAL A 246 -8.82 23.81 3.91
C VAL A 246 -7.45 24.45 3.84
#